data_AF-A0A9N9L4P1-F1
#
_entry.id   AF-A0A9N9L4P1-F1
#
_cell.length_a   1.000
_cell.length_b   1.000
_cell.length_c   1.000
_cell.angle_alpha   90.00
_cell.angle_beta   90.00
_cell.angle_gamma   90.00
#
_symmetry.space_group_name_H-M   'P 1'
#
loop_
_entity.id
_entity.type
_entity.pdbx_description
1 polymer ?
#
loop_
_entity_poly.entity_id
_entity_poly.type
_entity_poly.pdbx_seq_one_letter_code
_entity_poly.pdbx_strand_id
1 'polypeptide(L)'
;MSNPTKIYKIRFRLSIPDPEMPQPRYHTTLFIQTPLDTLNGTGTTHHVTGDLVTGMVYQKRFETSAPDNDEMFFSKELLGYIKDDVDEEGIEEVLKTLEPPGKQKRYNHKTGRTEQFKPEGGFYEVGEGRPAMRKCTEWIEEQAIPALRESGVLIAEK
;
A
#
# COMPACT_ATOMS: atom_id res chain seq x y z
N MET A 1 -16.25 -28.01 1.15
CA MET A 1 -16.24 -26.74 0.40
C MET A 1 -15.34 -25.79 1.17
N SER A 2 -14.23 -25.35 0.58
CA SER A 2 -13.35 -24.35 1.21
C SER A 2 -14.06 -22.99 1.23
N ASN A 3 -13.96 -22.28 2.36
CA ASN A 3 -14.38 -20.89 2.41
C ASN A 3 -13.45 -20.08 1.47
N PRO A 4 -13.99 -19.18 0.62
CA PRO A 4 -13.15 -18.37 -0.23
C PRO A 4 -12.31 -17.39 0.59
N THR A 5 -11.03 -17.29 0.25
CA THR A 5 -10.11 -16.31 0.82
C THR A 5 -10.47 -14.93 0.31
N LYS A 6 -10.80 -14.02 1.23
CA LYS A 6 -11.23 -12.65 0.89
C LYS A 6 -10.04 -11.71 0.95
N ILE A 7 -9.98 -10.78 0.01
CA ILE A 7 -9.01 -9.69 0.04
C ILE A 7 -9.71 -8.35 0.17
N TYR A 8 -9.19 -7.53 1.06
CA TYR A 8 -9.72 -6.23 1.43
C TYR A 8 -8.70 -5.13 1.19
N LYS A 9 -9.17 -3.95 0.79
CA LYS A 9 -8.42 -2.71 0.93
C LYS A 9 -8.74 -2.11 2.28
N ILE A 10 -7.71 -1.86 3.08
CA ILE A 10 -7.83 -1.19 4.37
C ILE A 10 -7.21 0.19 4.26
N ARG A 11 -7.89 1.19 4.84
CA ARG A 11 -7.35 2.54 5.00
C ARG A 11 -7.25 2.85 6.48
N PHE A 12 -6.09 3.32 6.90
CA PHE A 12 -5.82 3.82 8.24
C PHE A 12 -5.55 5.33 8.19
N ARG A 13 -6.03 6.07 9.19
CA ARG A 13 -5.67 7.46 9.44
C ARG A 13 -4.15 7.56 9.64
N LEU A 14 -3.58 8.70 9.25
CA LEU A 14 -2.18 9.01 9.49
C LEU A 14 -2.04 9.72 10.83
N SER A 15 -1.13 9.25 11.69
CA SER A 15 -0.80 9.93 12.94
C SER A 15 -0.22 11.33 12.69
N ILE A 16 0.60 11.47 11.64
CA ILE A 16 1.15 12.74 11.17
C ILE A 16 0.99 12.82 9.64
N PRO A 17 0.12 13.70 9.12
CA PRO A 17 0.00 13.90 7.68
C PRO A 17 1.25 14.59 7.12
N ASP A 18 1.63 14.24 5.88
CA ASP A 18 2.66 14.97 5.15
C ASP A 18 2.06 16.33 4.69
N PRO A 19 2.61 17.47 5.15
CA PRO A 19 2.05 18.78 4.84
C PRO A 19 2.20 19.16 3.37
N GLU A 20 3.09 18.50 2.63
CA GLU A 20 3.33 18.76 1.20
C GLU A 20 2.50 17.83 0.30
N MET A 21 1.57 17.06 0.87
CA MET A 21 0.66 16.17 0.14
C MET A 21 -0.79 16.65 0.25
N PRO A 22 -1.59 16.56 -0.84
CA PRO A 22 -3.02 16.88 -0.79
C PRO A 22 -3.76 16.05 0.27
N GLN A 23 -4.62 16.67 1.09
CA GLN A 23 -5.36 16.01 2.17
C GLN A 23 -6.85 15.84 1.82
N PRO A 24 -7.54 14.80 2.34
CA PRO A 24 -7.08 13.80 3.31
C PRO A 24 -6.21 12.68 2.70
N ARG A 25 -5.32 12.09 3.51
CA ARG A 25 -4.48 10.95 3.14
C ARG A 25 -4.61 9.82 4.16
N TYR A 26 -4.45 8.60 3.67
CA TYR A 26 -4.49 7.37 4.46
C TYR A 26 -3.23 6.54 4.24
N HIS A 27 -2.89 5.71 5.23
CA HIS A 27 -2.05 4.55 4.99
C HIS A 27 -2.95 3.45 4.44
N THR A 28 -2.78 3.11 3.17
CA THR A 28 -3.60 2.10 2.49
C THR A 28 -2.83 0.79 2.44
N THR A 29 -3.49 -0.32 2.75
CA THR A 29 -2.92 -1.67 2.72
C THR A 29 -3.88 -2.66 2.06
N LEU A 30 -3.35 -3.81 1.66
CA LEU A 30 -4.14 -4.99 1.32
C LEU A 30 -4.17 -5.92 2.53
N PHE A 31 -5.35 -6.45 2.85
CA PHE A 31 -5.54 -7.42 3.92
C PHE A 31 -6.21 -8.67 3.38
N ILE A 32 -5.57 -9.81 3.55
CA ILE A 32 -6.02 -11.12 3.07
C ILE A 32 -6.50 -11.90 4.27
N GLN A 33 -7.80 -12.12 4.36
CA GLN A 33 -8.40 -12.76 5.52
C GLN A 33 -8.22 -14.27 5.48
N THR A 34 -7.76 -14.85 6.60
CA THR A 34 -7.67 -16.30 6.79
C THR A 34 -9.07 -16.93 6.69
N PRO A 35 -9.32 -17.89 5.79
CA PRO A 35 -10.68 -18.40 5.50
C PRO A 35 -11.43 -19.06 6.65
N LEU A 36 -10.70 -19.55 7.66
CA LEU A 36 -11.24 -20.32 8.78
C LEU A 36 -11.34 -19.52 10.09
N ASP A 37 -10.82 -18.29 10.11
CA ASP A 37 -10.86 -17.45 11.30
C ASP A 37 -11.91 -16.35 11.17
N THR A 38 -13.17 -16.76 11.31
CA THR A 38 -14.32 -15.84 11.29
C THR A 38 -14.55 -15.14 12.62
N LEU A 39 -13.85 -15.54 13.69
CA LEU A 39 -14.06 -15.00 15.04
C LEU A 39 -13.10 -13.86 15.35
N ASN A 40 -11.81 -14.03 15.05
CA ASN A 40 -10.80 -13.00 15.31
C ASN A 40 -10.51 -12.16 14.06
N GLY A 41 -10.84 -12.71 12.88
CA GLY A 41 -10.60 -12.04 11.60
C GLY A 41 -9.10 -11.90 11.30
N THR A 42 -8.30 -12.91 11.63
CA THR A 42 -6.86 -12.93 11.30
C THR A 42 -6.61 -12.93 9.80
N GLY A 43 -5.39 -12.60 9.42
CA GLY A 43 -4.98 -12.57 8.02
C GLY A 43 -3.58 -12.00 7.83
N THR A 44 -3.21 -11.81 6.57
CA THR A 44 -1.93 -11.17 6.22
C THR A 44 -2.18 -9.80 5.62
N THR A 45 -1.52 -8.79 6.18
CA THR A 45 -1.43 -7.45 5.62
C THR A 45 -0.23 -7.36 4.68
N HIS A 46 -0.46 -6.89 3.46
CA HIS A 46 0.57 -6.49 2.50
C HIS A 46 0.57 -4.98 2.35
N HIS A 47 1.75 -4.37 2.47
CA HIS A 47 1.89 -2.92 2.35
C HIS A 47 3.28 -2.52 1.88
N VAL A 48 3.45 -1.21 1.66
CA VAL A 48 4.76 -0.58 1.61
C VAL A 48 4.89 0.36 2.81
N THR A 49 6.05 0.33 3.46
CA THR A 49 6.37 1.17 4.62
C THR A 49 7.62 1.99 4.34
N GLY A 50 7.74 3.14 5.00
CA GLY A 50 8.84 4.08 4.80
C GLY A 50 8.34 5.50 4.52
N ASP A 51 9.23 6.34 4.00
CA ASP A 51 8.97 7.76 3.79
C ASP A 51 9.56 8.27 2.47
N LEU A 52 9.27 9.53 2.13
CA LEU A 52 9.69 10.11 0.86
C LEU A 52 11.20 10.42 0.79
N VAL A 53 11.91 10.40 1.92
CA VAL A 53 13.34 10.71 2.04
C VAL A 53 14.20 9.44 1.98
N THR A 54 13.79 8.41 2.71
CA THR A 54 14.47 7.10 2.78
C THR A 54 14.01 6.15 1.69
N GLY A 55 12.81 6.37 1.14
CA GLY A 55 12.13 5.47 0.24
C GLY A 55 11.22 4.51 0.99
N MET A 56 10.40 3.77 0.25
CA MET A 56 9.51 2.77 0.81
C MET A 56 9.97 1.37 0.42
N VAL A 57 9.62 0.40 1.26
CA VAL A 57 9.90 -1.02 1.06
C VAL A 57 8.63 -1.81 1.23
N TYR A 58 8.46 -2.83 0.39
CA TYR A 58 7.39 -3.80 0.55
C TYR A 58 7.62 -4.65 1.80
N GLN A 59 6.55 -4.88 2.55
CA GLN A 59 6.52 -5.79 3.69
C GLN A 59 5.18 -6.52 3.75
N LYS A 60 5.22 -7.72 4.32
CA LYS A 60 4.03 -8.44 4.76
C LYS A 60 4.07 -8.67 6.26
N ARG A 61 2.90 -8.68 6.90
CA ARG A 61 2.74 -8.90 8.33
C ARG A 61 1.52 -9.76 8.58
N PHE A 62 1.68 -10.81 9.38
CA PHE A 62 0.56 -11.57 9.90
C PHE A 62 -0.15 -10.78 11.01
N GLU A 63 -1.46 -10.63 10.90
CA GLU A 63 -2.31 -9.96 11.89
C GLU A 63 -3.07 -11.00 12.71
N THR A 64 -2.97 -10.88 14.03
CA THR A 64 -3.69 -11.75 14.99
C THR A 64 -5.13 -11.30 15.26
N SER A 65 -5.55 -10.17 14.68
CA SER A 65 -6.90 -9.63 14.81
C SER A 65 -7.33 -8.86 13.57
N ALA A 66 -8.64 -8.63 13.45
CA ALA A 66 -9.20 -7.90 12.33
C ALA A 66 -8.71 -6.43 12.28
N PRO A 67 -8.42 -5.86 11.09
CA PRO A 67 -7.89 -4.49 10.96
C PRO A 67 -8.79 -3.38 11.52
N ASP A 68 -10.09 -3.64 11.64
CA ASP A 68 -11.09 -2.73 12.20
C ASP A 68 -11.00 -2.58 13.73
N ASN A 69 -10.16 -3.39 14.39
CA ASN A 69 -9.82 -3.22 15.81
C ASN A 69 -8.69 -2.20 16.05
N ASP A 70 -8.01 -1.72 15.00
CA ASP A 70 -6.94 -0.72 15.11
C ASP A 70 -7.53 0.68 15.36
N GLU A 71 -6.97 1.44 16.30
CA GLU A 71 -7.44 2.81 16.61
C GLU A 71 -7.34 3.77 15.41
N MET A 72 -6.39 3.53 14.50
CA MET A 72 -6.20 4.29 13.29
C MET A 72 -7.12 3.81 12.16
N PHE A 73 -7.92 2.77 12.34
CA PHE A 73 -8.83 2.28 11.30
C PHE A 73 -9.74 3.40 10.78
N PHE A 74 -9.85 3.47 9.45
CA PHE A 74 -10.75 4.39 8.77
C PHE A 74 -11.81 3.66 7.95
N SER A 75 -11.40 2.74 7.08
CA SER A 75 -12.35 2.01 6.22
C SER A 75 -11.82 0.66 5.78
N LYS A 76 -12.75 -0.27 5.51
CA LYS A 76 -12.51 -1.59 4.93
C LYS A 76 -13.40 -1.78 3.71
N GLU A 77 -12.81 -2.12 2.58
CA GLU A 77 -13.50 -2.34 1.31
C GLU A 77 -13.17 -3.75 0.81
N LEU A 78 -14.18 -4.57 0.52
CA LEU A 78 -13.97 -5.88 -0.11
C LEU A 78 -13.59 -5.66 -1.57
N LEU A 79 -12.41 -6.12 -1.97
CA LEU A 79 -11.94 -6.03 -3.35
C LEU A 79 -12.37 -7.23 -4.19
N GLY A 80 -12.58 -8.38 -3.55
CA GLY A 80 -12.93 -9.65 -4.19
C GLY A 80 -12.38 -10.84 -3.42
N TYR A 81 -12.08 -11.90 -4.16
CA TYR A 81 -11.61 -13.18 -3.62
C TYR A 81 -10.29 -13.58 -4.27
N ILE A 82 -9.47 -14.31 -3.52
CA ILE A 82 -8.30 -14.98 -4.10
C ILE A 82 -8.78 -16.24 -4.81
N LYS A 83 -8.24 -16.49 -6.00
CA LYS A 83 -8.51 -17.69 -6.79
C LYS A 83 -8.19 -18.96 -5.98
N ASP A 84 -9.06 -19.97 -6.06
CA ASP A 84 -9.04 -21.15 -5.16
C ASP A 84 -7.72 -21.96 -5.21
N ASP A 85 -6.94 -21.88 -6.30
CA ASP A 85 -5.65 -22.56 -6.49
C ASP A 85 -4.43 -21.70 -6.12
N VAL A 86 -4.65 -20.47 -5.64
CA VAL A 86 -3.59 -19.53 -5.23
C VAL A 86 -3.51 -19.48 -3.71
N ASP A 87 -2.31 -19.71 -3.19
CA ASP A 87 -1.97 -19.55 -1.79
C ASP A 87 -1.34 -18.18 -1.50
N GLU A 88 -0.92 -17.97 -0.25
CA GLU A 88 -0.30 -16.71 0.18
C GLU A 88 1.03 -16.42 -0.57
N GLU A 89 1.76 -17.47 -0.95
CA GLU A 89 3.03 -17.33 -1.68
C GLU A 89 2.77 -16.80 -3.10
N GLY A 90 1.79 -17.35 -3.82
CA GLY A 90 1.43 -16.86 -5.16
C GLY A 90 0.96 -15.40 -5.17
N ILE A 91 0.32 -14.93 -4.09
CA ILE A 91 -0.04 -13.51 -3.95
C ILE A 91 1.21 -12.65 -3.73
N GLU A 92 2.10 -13.11 -2.84
CA GLU A 92 3.35 -12.41 -2.55
C GLU A 92 4.28 -12.35 -3.76
N GLU A 93 4.34 -13.39 -4.58
CA GLU A 93 5.13 -13.40 -5.83
C GLU A 93 4.71 -12.27 -6.76
N VAL A 94 3.40 -12.08 -7.00
CA VAL A 94 2.89 -10.97 -7.80
C VAL A 94 3.29 -9.63 -7.18
N LEU A 95 3.06 -9.44 -5.88
CA LEU A 95 3.32 -8.16 -5.22
C LEU A 95 4.80 -7.80 -5.14
N LYS A 96 5.70 -8.79 -5.02
CA LYS A 96 7.16 -8.59 -5.02
C LYS A 96 7.71 -8.15 -6.38
N THR A 97 6.99 -8.39 -7.47
CA THR A 97 7.40 -7.88 -8.80
C THR A 97 7.21 -6.37 -8.94
N LEU A 98 6.41 -5.75 -8.07
CA LEU A 98 6.06 -4.33 -8.14
C LEU A 98 7.12 -3.49 -7.42
N GLU A 99 7.63 -2.46 -8.09
CA GLU A 99 8.57 -1.53 -7.48
C GLU A 99 7.88 -0.66 -6.40
N PRO A 100 8.32 -0.73 -5.13
CA PRO A 100 7.84 0.20 -4.11
C PRO A 100 8.23 1.64 -4.44
N PRO A 101 7.49 2.65 -3.97
CA PRO A 101 7.87 4.04 -4.16
C PRO A 101 9.27 4.33 -3.61
N GLY A 102 10.18 4.74 -4.49
CA GLY A 102 11.55 5.11 -4.12
C GLY A 102 11.63 6.45 -3.37
N LYS A 103 12.88 6.89 -3.14
CA LYS A 103 13.17 8.22 -2.62
C LYS A 103 12.65 9.27 -3.59
N GLN A 104 11.96 10.27 -3.06
CA GLN A 104 11.38 11.37 -3.83
C GLN A 104 11.77 12.73 -3.28
N LYS A 105 12.19 12.80 -2.01
CA LYS A 105 12.73 13.99 -1.37
C LYS A 105 14.18 13.76 -0.92
N ARG A 106 14.96 14.83 -0.87
CA ARG A 106 16.31 14.84 -0.32
C ARG A 106 16.59 16.20 0.31
N TYR A 107 17.53 16.24 1.25
CA TYR A 107 18.00 17.50 1.82
C TYR A 107 18.75 18.33 0.76
N ASN A 108 18.30 19.55 0.55
CA ASN A 108 18.93 20.54 -0.32
C ASN A 108 19.79 21.48 0.51
N HIS A 109 21.12 21.30 0.42
CA HIS A 109 22.08 22.15 1.15
C HIS A 109 22.03 23.62 0.74
N LYS A 110 21.51 23.97 -0.45
CA LYS A 110 21.41 25.36 -0.89
C LYS A 110 20.27 26.11 -0.20
N THR A 111 19.14 25.45 0.02
CA THR A 111 17.93 26.04 0.61
C THR A 111 17.78 25.71 2.09
N GLY A 112 18.52 24.71 2.59
CA GLY A 112 18.41 24.20 3.95
C GLY A 112 17.16 23.38 4.21
N ARG A 113 16.46 22.91 3.15
CA ARG A 113 15.15 22.24 3.24
C ARG A 113 15.19 20.83 2.66
N THR A 114 14.30 19.97 3.13
CA THR A 114 14.00 18.68 2.48
C THR A 114 13.02 18.93 1.35
N GLU A 115 13.43 18.69 0.12
CA GLU A 115 12.68 19.06 -1.09
C GLU A 115 12.62 17.90 -2.06
N GLN A 116 11.60 17.91 -2.93
CA GLN A 116 11.46 16.92 -3.99
C GLN A 116 12.63 17.04 -4.98
N PHE A 117 13.16 15.90 -5.42
CA PHE A 117 14.25 15.85 -6.40
C PHE A 117 13.78 15.13 -7.68
N LYS A 118 14.46 15.41 -8.79
CA LYS A 118 14.11 14.82 -10.09
C LYS A 118 14.68 13.41 -10.23
N PRO A 119 14.03 12.48 -10.95
CA PRO A 119 14.57 11.12 -11.14
C PRO A 119 15.99 11.09 -11.72
N GLU A 120 16.31 12.00 -12.64
CA GLU A 120 17.62 12.19 -13.25
C GLU A 120 18.66 12.88 -12.33
N GLY A 121 18.20 13.38 -11.18
CA GLY A 121 19.02 14.11 -10.22
C GLY A 121 18.75 15.62 -10.20
N GLY A 122 19.18 16.28 -9.12
CA GLY A 122 18.93 17.71 -8.89
C GLY A 122 17.55 18.00 -8.30
N PHE A 123 17.28 19.27 -8.00
CA PHE A 123 16.01 19.74 -7.42
C PHE A 123 15.17 20.46 -8.48
N TYR A 124 13.87 20.55 -8.24
CA TYR A 124 12.97 21.36 -9.06
C TYR A 124 13.21 22.85 -8.81
N GLU A 125 13.24 23.64 -9.87
CA GLU A 125 13.38 25.10 -9.80
C GLU A 125 12.09 25.76 -9.29
N VAL A 126 12.19 27.04 -8.90
CA VAL A 126 11.02 27.81 -8.47
C VAL A 126 10.07 28.00 -9.66
N GLY A 127 8.81 27.59 -9.48
CA GLY A 127 7.79 27.64 -10.53
C GLY A 127 7.82 26.45 -11.49
N GLU A 128 8.78 25.53 -11.36
CA GLU A 128 8.78 24.29 -12.14
C GLU A 128 7.68 23.33 -11.65
N GLY A 129 6.97 22.72 -12.60
CA GLY A 129 5.95 21.72 -12.30
C GLY A 129 6.56 20.49 -11.63
N ARG A 130 5.97 20.05 -10.53
CA ARG A 130 6.42 18.90 -9.75
C ARG A 130 5.43 17.73 -9.92
N PRO A 131 5.90 16.51 -10.23
CA PRO A 131 5.01 15.37 -10.30
C PRO A 131 4.46 15.04 -8.91
N ALA A 132 3.23 14.49 -8.87
CA ALA A 132 2.63 14.02 -7.64
C ALA A 132 3.50 12.94 -7.01
N MET A 133 3.75 13.07 -5.70
CA MET A 133 4.54 12.09 -4.99
C MET A 133 3.72 10.84 -4.70
N ARG A 134 4.36 9.68 -4.79
CA ARG A 134 3.73 8.38 -4.61
C ARG A 134 4.09 7.82 -3.23
N LYS A 135 3.09 7.34 -2.51
CA LYS A 135 3.23 6.65 -1.21
C LYS A 135 2.52 5.30 -1.29
N CYS A 136 2.26 4.70 -0.13
CA CYS A 136 1.51 3.45 0.00
C CYS A 136 0.16 3.47 -0.73
N THR A 137 -0.59 4.57 -0.67
CA THR A 137 -1.90 4.66 -1.34
C THR A 137 -1.77 4.50 -2.85
N GLU A 138 -0.84 5.24 -3.48
CA GLU A 138 -0.60 5.13 -4.92
C GLU A 138 -0.07 3.74 -5.29
N TRP A 139 0.82 3.15 -4.49
CA TRP A 139 1.28 1.78 -4.74
C TRP A 139 0.14 0.76 -4.69
N ILE A 140 -0.79 0.87 -3.74
CA ILE A 140 -1.92 -0.05 -3.64
C ILE A 140 -2.92 0.15 -4.79
N GLU A 141 -3.37 1.39 -4.98
CA GLU A 141 -4.47 1.70 -5.91
C GLU A 141 -4.04 1.62 -7.37
N GLU A 142 -2.80 2.04 -7.68
CA GLU A 142 -2.32 2.14 -9.07
C GLU A 142 -1.47 0.95 -9.50
N GLN A 143 -0.94 0.14 -8.58
CA GLN A 143 -0.07 -1.01 -8.92
C GLN A 143 -0.60 -2.32 -8.36
N ALA A 144 -0.72 -2.45 -7.04
CA ALA A 144 -0.99 -3.74 -6.40
C ALA A 144 -2.36 -4.33 -6.79
N ILE A 145 -3.43 -3.54 -6.70
CA ILE A 145 -4.78 -4.00 -7.05
C ILE A 145 -4.88 -4.33 -8.55
N PRO A 146 -4.43 -3.47 -9.49
CA PRO A 146 -4.37 -3.82 -10.91
C PRO A 146 -3.57 -5.10 -11.19
N ALA A 147 -2.36 -5.23 -10.64
CA ALA A 147 -1.49 -6.37 -10.91
C ALA A 147 -2.11 -7.70 -10.44
N LEU A 148 -2.77 -7.71 -9.27
CA LEU A 148 -3.47 -8.90 -8.77
C LEU A 148 -4.68 -9.28 -9.64
N ARG A 149 -5.37 -8.29 -10.23
CA ARG A 149 -6.48 -8.55 -11.16
C ARG A 149 -5.98 -9.07 -12.50
N GLU A 150 -4.94 -8.45 -13.04
CA GLU A 150 -4.34 -8.82 -14.34
C GLU A 150 -3.69 -10.20 -14.31
N SER A 151 -3.11 -10.61 -13.18
CA SER A 151 -2.58 -11.96 -12.99
C SER A 151 -3.65 -13.03 -12.77
N GLY A 152 -4.91 -12.64 -12.58
CA GLY A 152 -6.01 -13.54 -12.25
C GLY A 152 -5.98 -14.08 -10.82
N VAL A 153 -5.08 -13.57 -9.97
CA VAL A 153 -5.03 -13.92 -8.53
C VAL A 153 -6.24 -13.36 -7.80
N LEU A 154 -6.65 -12.13 -8.11
CA LEU A 154 -7.84 -11.46 -7.57
C LEU A 154 -9.01 -11.52 -8.55
N ILE A 155 -10.08 -12.20 -8.15
CA ILE A 155 -11.34 -12.31 -8.91
C ILE A 155 -12.48 -11.53 -8.24
N ALA A 156 -13.33 -10.90 -9.04
CA ALA A 156 -14.39 -9.99 -8.55
C ALA A 156 -15.57 -10.73 -7.91
N GLU A 157 -15.93 -11.89 -8.45
CA GLU A 157 -17.03 -12.73 -7.99
C GLU A 157 -16.57 -14.19 -7.93
N LYS A 158 -17.27 -15.00 -7.13
CA LYS A 158 -17.03 -16.44 -7.01
C LYS A 158 -18.04 -17.22 -7.84
#